data_AF-A0A947U7Q1-F1
#
_entry.id   AF-A0A947U7Q1-F1
#
_cell.length_a   1.000
_cell.length_b   1.000
_cell.length_c   1.000
_cell.angle_alpha   90.00
_cell.angle_beta   90.00
_cell.angle_gamma   90.00
#
_symmetry.space_group_name_H-M   'P 1'
#
loop_
_entity.id
_entity.type
_entity.pdbx_description
1 polymer ?
#
loop_
_entity_poly.entity_id
_entity_poly.type
_entity_poly.pdbx_seq_one_letter_code
_entity_poly.pdbx_strand_id
1 'polypeptide(L)'
;MRIHIDFSIFTSTPSAEGVISGKIELSILPRTGEIVSFLASPNEHKFPAASGFNPLLKVENVIHHVNSQEATLELQDVVLPNKTSVTEVTAFLEQGFGLFFDPATK
;
A
#
# COMPACT_ATOMS: atom_id res chain seq x y z
N MET A 1 4.72 4.35 15.52
CA MET A 1 5.66 5.26 14.83
C MET A 1 5.13 5.48 13.44
N ARG A 2 5.06 6.73 12.99
CA ARG A 2 4.54 7.07 11.66
C ARG A 2 5.61 6.88 10.61
N ILE A 3 5.38 5.95 9.71
CA ILE A 3 6.28 5.64 8.60
C ILE A 3 5.53 5.91 7.29
N HIS A 4 6.18 6.61 6.37
CA HIS A 4 5.64 6.77 5.02
C HIS A 4 5.77 5.46 4.27
N ILE A 5 4.76 5.11 3.49
CA ILE A 5 4.80 3.98 2.57
C ILE A 5 4.42 4.45 1.18
N ASP A 6 4.91 3.74 0.18
CA ASP A 6 4.39 3.79 -1.18
C ASP A 6 4.44 2.40 -1.85
N PHE A 7 3.57 2.21 -2.84
CA PHE A 7 3.61 1.08 -3.78
C PHE A 7 2.69 1.36 -4.96
N SER A 8 2.96 0.75 -6.11
CA SER A 8 2.12 0.91 -7.29
C SER A 8 1.02 -0.13 -7.36
N ILE A 9 -0.08 0.23 -8.00
CA ILE A 9 -1.17 -0.69 -8.36
C ILE A 9 -1.20 -0.85 -9.89
N PHE A 10 -1.25 -2.12 -10.31
CA PHE A 10 -1.40 -2.53 -11.70
C PHE A 10 -2.62 -3.42 -11.88
N THR A 11 -3.12 -3.52 -13.13
CA THR A 11 -3.99 -4.64 -13.53
C THR A 11 -3.22 -5.80 -14.19
N SER A 12 -3.81 -6.99 -14.20
CA SER A 12 -3.25 -8.21 -14.80
C SER A 12 -3.01 -8.13 -16.32
N THR A 13 -3.76 -7.28 -17.03
CA THR A 13 -3.30 -6.72 -18.30
C THR A 13 -2.41 -5.51 -17.94
N PRO A 14 -1.08 -5.58 -18.09
CA PRO A 14 -0.17 -4.60 -17.49
C PRO A 14 -0.54 -3.17 -17.87
N SER A 15 -1.17 -2.50 -16.92
CA SER A 15 -1.63 -1.12 -17.00
C SER A 15 -1.37 -0.55 -15.62
N ALA A 16 -0.52 0.48 -15.54
CA ALA A 16 -0.35 1.24 -14.32
C ALA A 16 -1.67 1.94 -14.03
N GLU A 17 -2.25 1.68 -12.86
CA GLU A 17 -3.51 2.31 -12.45
C GLU A 17 -3.27 3.47 -11.49
N GLY A 18 -2.17 3.44 -10.74
CA GLY A 18 -1.77 4.53 -9.85
C GLY A 18 -0.83 4.09 -8.74
N VAL A 19 -0.59 4.99 -7.79
CA VAL A 19 0.27 4.77 -6.62
C VAL A 19 -0.56 4.91 -5.35
N ILE A 20 -0.38 4.00 -4.41
CA ILE A 20 -0.84 4.18 -3.04
C ILE A 20 0.30 4.79 -2.24
N SER A 21 0.01 5.85 -1.48
CA SER A 21 0.98 6.43 -0.56
C SER A 21 0.33 6.97 0.71
N GLY A 22 1.10 7.14 1.77
CA GLY A 22 0.63 7.74 3.01
C GLY A 22 1.44 7.32 4.22
N LYS A 23 0.98 7.71 5.41
CA LYS A 23 1.63 7.37 6.68
C LYS A 23 0.84 6.30 7.40
N ILE A 24 1.50 5.22 7.82
CA ILE A 24 0.93 4.19 8.71
C ILE A 24 1.65 4.17 10.06
N GLU A 25 0.94 3.71 11.10
CA GLU A 25 1.53 3.46 12.42
C GLU A 25 2.06 2.03 12.51
N LEU A 26 3.36 1.89 12.75
CA LEU A 26 4.00 0.61 13.04
C LEU A 26 4.68 0.65 14.41
N SER A 27 4.90 -0.51 15.03
CA SER A 27 5.62 -0.60 16.32
C SER A 27 7.14 -0.51 16.15
N ILE A 28 7.64 -0.95 14.99
CA ILE A 28 9.06 -1.00 14.64
C ILE A 28 9.21 -0.63 13.15
N LEU A 29 10.36 -0.06 12.78
CA LEU A 29 10.72 0.14 11.37
C LEU A 29 11.07 -1.20 10.73
N PRO A 30 10.31 -1.67 9.72
CA PRO A 30 10.61 -2.90 9.01
C PRO A 30 11.92 -2.79 8.20
N ARG A 31 12.53 -3.94 7.93
CA ARG A 31 13.69 -4.09 7.04
C ARG A 31 13.25 -4.58 5.67
N THR A 32 14.08 -4.35 4.66
CA THR A 32 13.91 -4.97 3.34
C THR A 32 13.74 -6.49 3.45
N GLY A 33 12.73 -7.03 2.77
CA GLY A 33 12.35 -8.44 2.79
C GLY A 33 11.32 -8.81 3.88
N GLU A 34 11.08 -7.95 4.87
CA GLU A 34 10.01 -8.15 5.85
C GLU A 34 8.63 -7.82 5.26
N ILE A 35 7.57 -8.18 5.98
CA ILE A 35 6.18 -8.05 5.51
C ILE A 35 5.44 -6.99 6.33
N VAL A 36 4.74 -6.10 5.64
CA VAL A 36 3.71 -5.20 6.21
C VAL A 36 2.34 -5.82 5.94
N SER A 37 1.51 -5.93 6.99
CA SER A 37 0.19 -6.54 6.91
C SER A 37 -0.92 -5.49 6.91
N PHE A 38 -1.80 -5.58 5.90
CA PHE A 38 -3.03 -4.80 5.78
C PHE A 38 -4.29 -5.62 6.08
N LEU A 39 -4.18 -6.71 6.86
CA LEU A 39 -5.33 -7.59 7.18
C LEU A 39 -6.31 -6.95 8.18
N ALA A 40 -5.79 -6.19 9.14
CA ALA A 40 -6.57 -5.57 10.20
C ALA A 40 -6.55 -4.06 10.03
N SER A 41 -7.62 -3.51 9.44
CA SER A 41 -7.81 -2.07 9.32
C SER A 41 -8.00 -1.44 10.71
N PRO A 42 -7.25 -0.38 11.05
CA PRO A 42 -7.48 0.41 12.26
C PRO A 42 -8.90 0.98 12.40
N ASN A 43 -9.56 1.26 11.28
CA ASN A 43 -10.93 1.80 11.24
C ASN A 43 -12.00 0.73 11.07
N GLU A 44 -11.67 -0.55 11.26
CA GLU A 44 -12.55 -1.70 11.09
C GLU A 44 -13.24 -1.75 9.71
N HIS A 45 -12.59 -1.16 8.68
CA HIS A 45 -13.16 -1.15 7.35
C HIS A 45 -13.18 -2.57 6.76
N LYS A 46 -14.25 -2.89 6.04
CA LYS A 46 -14.46 -4.24 5.50
C LYS A 46 -13.36 -4.58 4.49
N PHE A 47 -12.77 -5.77 4.67
CA PHE A 47 -11.78 -6.30 3.74
C PHE A 47 -12.38 -6.43 2.32
N PRO A 48 -11.65 -6.06 1.25
CA PRO A 48 -12.18 -6.05 -0.11
C PRO A 48 -12.48 -7.47 -0.59
N ALA A 49 -13.51 -7.60 -1.45
CA ALA A 49 -13.86 -8.87 -2.08
C ALA A 49 -13.03 -9.16 -3.34
N ALA A 50 -12.19 -8.19 -3.75
CA ALA A 50 -11.24 -8.27 -4.85
C ALA A 50 -10.42 -9.57 -4.84
N SER A 51 -10.66 -10.42 -5.84
CA SER A 51 -9.88 -11.64 -6.02
C SER A 51 -8.42 -11.30 -6.33
N GLY A 52 -7.49 -12.05 -5.73
CA GLY A 52 -6.06 -11.87 -5.98
C GLY A 52 -5.38 -10.75 -5.20
N PHE A 53 -6.11 -9.96 -4.39
CA PHE A 53 -5.46 -9.02 -3.48
C PHE A 53 -4.77 -9.78 -2.34
N ASN A 54 -3.44 -9.69 -2.28
CA ASN A 54 -2.67 -10.13 -1.14
C ASN A 54 -2.37 -8.93 -0.23
N PRO A 55 -2.95 -8.85 0.98
CA PRO A 55 -2.74 -7.74 1.92
C PRO A 55 -1.41 -7.83 2.67
N LEU A 56 -0.58 -8.83 2.38
CA LEU A 56 0.74 -9.01 2.97
C LEU A 56 1.78 -8.53 1.96
N LEU A 57 2.20 -7.28 2.09
CA LEU A 57 3.13 -6.65 1.16
C LEU A 57 4.55 -6.71 1.71
N LYS A 58 5.47 -7.22 0.89
CA LYS A 58 6.88 -7.26 1.22
C LYS A 58 7.51 -5.88 1.09
N VAL A 59 8.38 -5.51 2.00
CA VAL A 59 9.21 -4.30 1.92
C VAL A 59 10.31 -4.54 0.90
N GLU A 60 10.33 -3.76 -0.17
CA GLU A 60 11.34 -3.85 -1.21
C GLU A 60 12.51 -2.90 -0.94
N ASN A 61 12.22 -1.74 -0.35
CA ASN A 61 13.24 -0.76 0.02
C ASN A 61 12.88 0.02 1.28
N VAL A 62 13.92 0.52 1.96
CA VAL A 62 13.80 1.42 3.11
C VAL A 62 14.63 2.66 2.83
N ILE A 63 13.96 3.78 2.58
CA ILE A 63 14.60 5.05 2.24
C ILE A 63 14.69 5.89 3.49
N HIS A 64 15.92 6.16 3.94
CA HIS A 64 16.19 7.05 5.07
C HIS A 64 16.39 8.48 4.56
N HIS A 65 15.64 9.43 5.11
CA HIS A 65 15.74 10.83 4.72
C HIS A 65 16.90 11.53 5.43
N VAL A 66 17.76 12.20 4.66
CA VAL A 66 18.90 12.94 5.22
C VAL A 66 18.38 14.07 6.13
N ASN A 67 18.97 14.21 7.32
CA ASN A 67 18.59 15.18 8.35
C ASN A 67 17.18 14.99 8.96
N SER A 68 16.56 13.83 8.78
CA SER A 68 15.28 13.48 9.41
C SER A 68 15.36 12.12 10.09
N GLN A 69 14.50 11.90 11.08
CA GLN A 69 14.26 10.56 11.64
C GLN A 69 13.16 9.81 10.86
N GLU A 70 12.62 10.43 9.80
CA GLU A 70 11.62 9.81 8.94
C GLU A 70 12.26 8.79 7.98
N ALA A 71 11.51 7.75 7.68
CA ALA A 71 11.80 6.76 6.67
C ALA A 71 10.58 6.55 5.77
N THR A 72 10.83 6.18 4.52
CA THR A 72 9.82 5.70 3.58
C THR A 72 10.05 4.23 3.29
N LEU A 73 8.99 3.42 3.31
CA LEU A 73 9.03 2.03 2.85
C LEU A 73 8.45 1.98 1.44
N GLU A 74 9.26 1.49 0.51
CA GLU A 74 8.78 1.06 -0.80
C GLU A 74 8.30 -0.38 -0.65
N LEU A 75 7.00 -0.59 -0.83
CA LEU A 75 6.39 -1.91 -0.70
C LEU A 75 6.22 -2.55 -2.08
N GLN A 76 6.10 -3.87 -2.08
CA GLN A 76 5.83 -4.64 -3.28
C GLN A 76 4.57 -4.14 -3.98
N ASP A 77 4.68 -3.95 -5.30
CA ASP A 77 3.57 -3.59 -6.15
C ASP A 77 2.42 -4.61 -6.12
N VAL A 78 1.20 -4.08 -6.20
CA VAL A 78 -0.02 -4.88 -6.16
C VAL A 78 -0.57 -5.04 -7.57
N VAL A 79 -0.75 -6.29 -8.01
CA VAL A 79 -1.39 -6.61 -9.29
C VAL A 79 -2.79 -7.15 -9.04
N LEU A 80 -3.79 -6.48 -9.61
CA LEU A 80 -5.21 -6.79 -9.45
C LEU A 80 -5.82 -7.28 -10.77
N PRO A 81 -6.88 -8.07 -10.76
CA PRO A 81 -7.41 -8.67 -11.99
C PRO A 81 -8.13 -7.66 -12.90
N ASN A 82 -8.66 -6.56 -12.36
CA ASN A 82 -9.45 -5.59 -13.12
C ASN A 82 -9.61 -4.26 -12.35
N LYS A 83 -10.15 -3.26 -13.04
CA LYS A 83 -10.41 -1.92 -12.46
C LYS A 83 -11.40 -1.92 -11.30
N THR A 84 -12.38 -2.82 -11.28
CA THR A 84 -13.30 -2.96 -10.13
C THR A 84 -12.53 -3.35 -8.88
N SER A 85 -11.60 -4.29 -9.00
CA SER A 85 -10.73 -4.72 -7.90
C SER A 85 -9.81 -3.60 -7.44
N VAL A 86 -9.30 -2.79 -8.38
CA VAL A 86 -8.54 -1.57 -8.06
C VAL A 86 -9.37 -0.65 -7.17
N THR A 87 -10.59 -0.30 -7.60
CA THR A 87 -11.48 0.58 -6.81
C THR A 87 -11.78 0.03 -5.43
N GLU A 88 -12.05 -1.29 -5.30
CA GLU A 88 -12.32 -1.92 -4.00
C GLU A 88 -11.10 -1.87 -3.08
N VAL A 89 -9.91 -2.21 -3.59
CA VAL A 89 -8.67 -2.25 -2.82
C VAL A 89 -8.22 -0.84 -2.44
N THR A 90 -8.28 0.13 -3.36
CA THR A 90 -7.92 1.52 -3.06
C THR A 90 -8.86 2.09 -2.00
N ALA A 91 -10.18 1.88 -2.14
CA ALA A 91 -11.14 2.35 -1.14
C ALA A 91 -10.89 1.72 0.25
N PHE A 92 -10.55 0.43 0.30
CA PHE A 92 -10.17 -0.24 1.55
C PHE A 92 -8.92 0.37 2.19
N LEU A 93 -7.90 0.67 1.40
CA LEU A 93 -6.65 1.25 1.89
C LEU A 93 -6.84 2.70 2.36
N GLU A 94 -7.60 3.50 1.60
CA GLU A 94 -7.91 4.88 1.95
C GLU A 94 -8.76 4.97 3.21
N GLN A 95 -9.89 4.26 3.25
CA GLN A 95 -10.82 4.33 4.38
C GLN A 95 -10.31 3.55 5.59
N GLY A 96 -9.62 2.43 5.34
CA GLY A 96 -9.17 1.53 6.38
C GLY A 96 -7.87 1.96 7.05
N PHE A 97 -6.95 2.60 6.33
CA PHE A 97 -5.61 2.94 6.81
C PHE A 97 -5.27 4.43 6.67
N GLY A 98 -6.13 5.24 6.07
CA GLY A 98 -5.87 6.65 5.84
C GLY A 98 -4.78 6.90 4.78
N LEU A 99 -4.61 5.95 3.85
CA LEU A 99 -3.72 6.09 2.70
C LEU A 99 -4.41 6.90 1.60
N PHE A 100 -3.67 7.22 0.54
CA PHE A 100 -4.15 8.01 -0.59
C PHE A 100 -3.81 7.30 -1.89
N PHE A 101 -4.78 7.18 -2.78
CA PHE A 101 -4.56 6.70 -4.13
C PHE A 101 -4.38 7.86 -5.10
N ASP A 102 -3.21 7.92 -5.75
CA ASP A 102 -2.94 8.84 -6.85
C ASP A 102 -3.07 8.09 -8.19
N PRO A 103 -4.18 8.28 -8.93
CA PRO A 103 -4.42 7.55 -10.17
C PRO A 103 -3.42 7.98 -11.25
N ALA A 104 -2.91 7.01 -12.01
CA ALA A 104 -2.06 7.31 -13.16
C ALA A 104 -2.86 8.15 -14.19
N THR A 105 -2.45 9.40 -14.41
CA THR A 105 -3.03 10.27 -15.43
C THR A 105 -2.95 9.59 -16.80
N LYS A 106 -4.09 9.53 -17.50
CA LYS A 106 -4.17 9.16 -18.91
C LYS A 106 -3.76 10.31 -19.82
#